data_AF-A0A2V5ZEY7-F1
#
_entry.id   AF-A0A2V5ZEY7-F1
#
_cell.length_a   1.000
_cell.length_b   1.000
_cell.length_c   1.000
_cell.angle_alpha   90.00
_cell.angle_beta   90.00
_cell.angle_gamma   90.00
#
_symmetry.space_group_name_H-M   'P 1'
#
loop_
_entity.id
_entity.type
_entity.pdbx_description
1 polymer ?
#
loop_
_entity_poly.entity_id
_entity_poly.type
_entity_poly.pdbx_seq_one_letter_code
_entity_poly.pdbx_strand_id
1 'polypeptide(L)'
;MYTLNQVKTLASCGRDPGRSLPLWRGFLLVPLILVCFAFAPQMHAILPPPDGGYPNFNTAEGEDALFLTTTASANTGIGWRSLFSDTTARFNTGCGGGTLALNNGESNTAVGAGAMLVNISGMRNTAVGQDALLFNTFTLTGGDFNGAYGAFALFTNNNGFSNNAVGDSALFANVSGAQNTAVGDEALQNNDLSGEGAANFNTALGAQALFGADGGMEGDSNNAVGVSALQGNGVGSFNQAFGAFALSGNVDGQANIAIGDSALSNGSGSHLNFNTVVGD
;
A
#
# COMPACT_ATOMS: atom_id res chain seq x y z
N MET A 1 82.64 -30.96 -50.90
CA MET A 1 81.46 -31.57 -51.57
C MET A 1 80.21 -31.20 -50.79
N TYR A 2 79.10 -31.06 -51.49
CA TYR A 2 77.88 -30.32 -51.15
C TYR A 2 77.07 -30.78 -49.92
N THR A 3 76.42 -29.76 -49.34
CA THR A 3 75.18 -29.64 -48.52
C THR A 3 74.12 -30.75 -48.56
N LEU A 4 73.32 -30.86 -47.48
CA LEU A 4 71.84 -30.87 -47.58
C LEU A 4 71.10 -30.54 -46.24
N ASN A 5 70.35 -29.43 -46.26
CA ASN A 5 69.01 -29.15 -45.74
C ASN A 5 68.46 -29.70 -44.39
N GLN A 6 68.17 -28.73 -43.49
CA GLN A 6 66.88 -28.43 -42.84
C GLN A 6 65.92 -29.57 -42.46
N VAL A 7 65.71 -29.78 -41.14
CA VAL A 7 64.37 -29.98 -40.56
C VAL A 7 64.31 -29.27 -39.20
N LYS A 8 63.45 -28.24 -39.12
CA LYS A 8 62.99 -27.57 -37.89
C LYS A 8 61.99 -28.45 -37.14
N THR A 9 61.73 -28.07 -35.88
CA THR A 9 60.59 -28.42 -35.00
C THR A 9 60.72 -29.78 -34.28
N LEU A 10 60.52 -29.93 -32.95
CA LEU A 10 59.69 -29.23 -31.98
C LEU A 10 60.36 -29.12 -30.59
N ALA A 11 60.11 -27.99 -29.94
CA ALA A 11 60.42 -27.72 -28.55
C ALA A 11 59.58 -28.61 -27.62
N SER A 12 60.24 -29.27 -26.67
CA SER A 12 59.66 -29.68 -25.40
C SER A 12 60.58 -29.17 -24.32
N CYS A 13 60.42 -27.88 -23.96
CA CYS A 13 61.14 -27.30 -22.84
C CYS A 13 60.71 -28.01 -21.54
N GLY A 14 61.73 -28.30 -20.75
CA GLY A 14 61.65 -29.09 -19.55
C GLY A 14 60.76 -28.50 -18.46
N ARG A 15 60.37 -29.41 -17.59
CA ARG A 15 59.75 -29.15 -16.30
C ARG A 15 60.77 -28.43 -15.40
N ASP A 16 60.66 -27.11 -15.29
CA ASP A 16 61.45 -26.34 -14.33
C ASP A 16 60.90 -26.53 -12.90
N PRO A 17 61.72 -27.00 -11.94
CA PRO A 17 61.35 -27.02 -10.53
C PRO A 17 61.59 -25.63 -9.92
N GLY A 18 60.54 -25.04 -9.37
CA GLY A 18 60.63 -24.05 -8.29
C GLY A 18 61.35 -22.75 -8.63
N ARG A 19 60.75 -21.88 -9.44
CA ARG A 19 61.13 -20.47 -9.46
C ARG A 19 60.62 -19.81 -8.19
N SER A 20 61.48 -19.68 -7.17
CA SER A 20 61.17 -18.93 -5.96
C SER A 20 60.81 -17.49 -6.32
N LEU A 21 59.62 -17.04 -5.89
CA LEU A 21 59.18 -15.67 -6.05
C LEU A 21 60.21 -14.72 -5.39
N PRO A 22 60.62 -13.62 -6.04
CA PRO A 22 61.64 -12.72 -5.48
C PRO A 22 61.14 -12.11 -4.16
N LEU A 23 61.94 -12.25 -3.10
CA LEU A 23 61.68 -11.81 -1.72
C LEU A 23 61.17 -10.37 -1.60
N TRP A 24 61.49 -9.49 -2.55
CA TRP A 24 61.03 -8.10 -2.57
C TRP A 24 59.51 -7.98 -2.75
N ARG A 25 58.85 -8.85 -3.54
CA ARG A 25 57.40 -8.75 -3.74
C ARG A 25 56.60 -9.07 -2.48
N GLY A 26 57.10 -9.96 -1.63
CA GLY A 26 56.53 -10.22 -0.30
C GLY A 26 56.64 -9.02 0.64
N PHE A 27 57.74 -8.27 0.53
CA PHE A 27 58.03 -7.10 1.39
C PHE A 27 57.07 -5.92 1.18
N LEU A 28 56.42 -5.82 0.01
CA LEU A 28 55.40 -4.80 -0.29
C LEU A 28 53.97 -5.32 -0.09
N LEU A 29 53.73 -6.61 -0.35
CA LEU A 29 52.41 -7.21 -0.19
C LEU A 29 52.02 -7.37 1.28
N VAL A 30 52.96 -7.75 2.14
CA VAL A 30 52.70 -7.94 3.58
C VAL A 30 52.25 -6.63 4.27
N PRO A 31 52.94 -5.48 4.12
CA PRO A 31 52.47 -4.23 4.69
C PRO A 31 51.19 -3.72 4.02
N LEU A 32 50.98 -3.94 2.71
CA LEU A 32 49.72 -3.58 2.04
C LEU A 32 48.54 -4.38 2.61
N ILE A 33 48.71 -5.69 2.80
CA ILE A 33 47.72 -6.58 3.40
C ILE A 33 47.48 -6.19 4.87
N LEU A 34 48.54 -5.90 5.62
CA LEU A 34 48.41 -5.43 7.01
C LEU A 34 47.73 -4.07 7.10
N VAL A 35 47.92 -3.17 6.13
CA VAL A 35 47.18 -1.90 6.02
C VAL A 35 45.71 -2.19 5.68
N CYS A 36 45.42 -3.09 4.74
CA CYS A 36 44.05 -3.52 4.46
C CYS A 36 43.38 -4.12 5.69
N PHE A 37 44.09 -4.90 6.52
CA PHE A 37 43.57 -5.46 7.77
C PHE A 37 43.54 -4.46 8.94
N ALA A 38 44.42 -3.46 8.95
CA ALA A 38 44.40 -2.38 9.94
C ALA A 38 43.25 -1.39 9.70
N PHE A 39 42.80 -1.25 8.45
CA PHE A 39 41.58 -0.52 8.07
C PHE A 39 40.33 -1.41 7.99
N ALA A 40 40.46 -2.73 8.08
CA ALA A 40 39.34 -3.66 8.11
C ALA A 40 38.43 -3.62 9.36
N PRO A 41 38.81 -3.13 10.56
CA PRO A 41 37.93 -3.20 11.73
C PRO A 41 36.87 -2.09 11.80
N GLN A 42 36.34 -1.63 10.65
CA GLN A 42 35.14 -0.76 10.63
C GLN A 42 33.95 -1.35 9.85
N MET A 43 34.06 -2.55 9.29
CA MET A 43 32.92 -3.30 8.75
C MET A 43 32.74 -4.61 9.53
N HIS A 44 32.37 -4.49 10.80
CA HIS A 44 31.66 -5.56 11.46
C HIS A 44 30.17 -5.32 11.21
N ALA A 45 29.53 -6.23 10.51
CA ALA A 45 28.09 -6.42 10.69
C ALA A 45 27.92 -6.84 12.15
N ILE A 46 27.54 -5.89 13.00
CA ILE A 46 27.20 -6.18 14.39
C ILE A 46 25.97 -7.08 14.30
N LEU A 47 26.07 -8.27 14.87
CA LEU A 47 24.99 -9.26 14.95
C LEU A 47 24.65 -9.44 16.43
N PRO A 48 23.44 -9.02 16.86
CA PRO A 48 22.43 -8.28 16.09
C PRO A 48 22.86 -6.83 15.79
N PRO A 49 22.26 -6.15 14.78
CA PRO A 49 22.49 -4.72 14.53
C PRO A 49 22.28 -3.92 15.82
N PRO A 50 22.97 -2.78 16.00
CA PRO A 50 22.67 -1.88 17.11
C PRO A 50 21.18 -1.50 17.04
N ASP A 51 20.46 -1.86 18.08
CA ASP A 51 19.05 -1.58 18.28
C ASP A 51 18.81 -0.05 18.30
N GLY A 52 18.05 0.44 17.32
CA GLY A 52 17.31 1.70 17.40
C GLY A 52 18.01 3.04 17.11
N GLY A 53 19.25 3.06 16.61
CA GLY A 53 20.01 4.30 16.42
C GLY A 53 20.22 4.78 14.98
N TYR A 54 19.19 4.90 14.14
CA TYR A 54 19.38 5.41 12.77
C TYR A 54 19.44 6.94 12.73
N PRO A 55 20.21 7.54 11.79
CA PRO A 55 20.23 8.99 11.60
C PRO A 55 18.82 9.59 11.44
N ASN A 56 18.69 10.87 11.78
CA ASN A 56 17.44 11.64 11.67
C ASN A 56 16.26 11.08 12.47
N PHE A 57 16.51 10.43 13.61
CA PHE A 57 15.47 9.86 14.49
C PHE A 57 14.67 8.72 13.85
N ASN A 58 15.28 7.99 12.91
CA ASN A 58 14.66 6.82 12.30
C ASN A 58 14.84 5.57 13.19
N THR A 59 13.94 4.61 13.07
CA THR A 59 14.02 3.28 13.69
C THR A 59 13.76 2.23 12.61
N ALA A 60 14.69 1.32 12.38
CA ALA A 60 14.53 0.25 11.38
C ALA A 60 14.88 -1.13 11.96
N GLU A 61 13.93 -2.06 11.89
CA GLU A 61 14.07 -3.44 12.36
C GLU A 61 13.54 -4.40 11.29
N GLY A 62 14.38 -5.31 10.78
CA GLY A 62 14.03 -6.24 9.71
C GLY A 62 14.90 -6.07 8.45
N GLU A 63 14.88 -7.07 7.58
CA GLU A 63 15.66 -7.07 6.34
C GLU A 63 15.17 -5.96 5.40
N ASP A 64 16.10 -5.14 4.90
CA ASP A 64 15.84 -4.01 3.98
C ASP A 64 14.86 -2.94 4.51
N ALA A 65 14.61 -2.85 5.83
CA ALA A 65 13.82 -1.78 6.40
C ALA A 65 14.56 -0.43 6.27
N LEU A 66 13.90 0.62 5.77
CA LEU A 66 14.48 1.97 5.56
C LEU A 66 15.80 1.97 4.75
N PHE A 67 15.96 1.06 3.78
CA PHE A 67 17.22 0.85 3.07
C PHE A 67 17.67 2.02 2.18
N LEU A 68 16.74 2.70 1.48
CA LEU A 68 17.06 3.75 0.51
C LEU A 68 16.91 5.19 1.03
N THR A 69 16.94 5.40 2.36
CA THR A 69 16.75 6.74 2.93
C THR A 69 17.91 7.69 2.61
N THR A 70 17.60 8.92 2.16
CA THR A 70 18.63 9.97 1.95
C THR A 70 18.53 11.07 3.01
N THR A 71 17.40 11.79 3.05
CA THR A 71 17.11 12.85 4.04
C THR A 71 15.84 12.59 4.85
N ALA A 72 15.24 11.41 4.70
CA ALA A 72 14.08 10.97 5.47
C ALA A 72 14.36 11.01 6.99
N SER A 73 13.33 11.32 7.78
CA SER A 73 13.47 11.58 9.22
C SER A 73 12.23 11.18 10.03
N ALA A 74 12.45 10.78 11.28
CA ALA A 74 11.40 10.40 12.23
C ALA A 74 10.46 9.29 11.72
N ASN A 75 11.02 8.32 10.98
CA ASN A 75 10.29 7.15 10.46
C ASN A 75 10.57 5.90 11.29
N THR A 76 9.56 5.06 11.49
CA THR A 76 9.69 3.74 12.13
C THR A 76 9.31 2.65 11.12
N GLY A 77 10.26 1.81 10.72
CA GLY A 77 10.03 0.67 9.85
C GLY A 77 10.35 -0.65 10.55
N ILE A 78 9.36 -1.52 10.66
CA ILE A 78 9.49 -2.83 11.31
C ILE A 78 8.96 -3.91 10.36
N GLY A 79 9.82 -4.82 9.92
CA GLY A 79 9.49 -5.91 9.00
C GLY A 79 10.25 -5.83 7.68
N TRP A 80 10.18 -6.93 6.91
CA TRP A 80 10.86 -7.06 5.62
C TRP A 80 10.42 -5.95 4.67
N ARG A 81 11.37 -5.14 4.17
CA ARG A 81 11.13 -4.02 3.24
C ARG A 81 10.11 -2.99 3.70
N SER A 82 9.90 -2.84 5.01
CA SER A 82 9.09 -1.73 5.51
C SER A 82 9.81 -0.40 5.20
N LEU A 83 9.10 0.56 4.59
CA LEU A 83 9.64 1.87 4.20
C LEU A 83 10.89 1.79 3.30
N PHE A 84 10.97 0.76 2.45
CA PHE A 84 12.15 0.44 1.64
C PHE A 84 12.68 1.63 0.81
N SER A 85 11.79 2.35 0.12
CA SER A 85 12.14 3.43 -0.83
C SER A 85 11.87 4.85 -0.29
N ASP A 86 11.77 5.04 1.02
CA ASP A 86 11.48 6.34 1.60
C ASP A 86 12.69 7.30 1.51
N THR A 87 12.73 8.17 0.49
CA THR A 87 13.90 9.04 0.24
C THR A 87 13.89 10.30 1.11
N THR A 88 12.77 11.04 1.11
CA THR A 88 12.64 12.36 1.77
C THR A 88 11.49 12.44 2.76
N ALA A 89 10.63 11.43 2.88
CA ALA A 89 9.43 11.54 3.68
C ALA A 89 9.73 11.42 5.18
N ARG A 90 8.73 11.80 5.98
CA ARG A 90 8.86 11.93 7.43
C ARG A 90 7.61 11.51 8.17
N PHE A 91 7.79 11.16 9.43
CA PHE A 91 6.73 10.80 10.37
C PHE A 91 5.91 9.59 9.94
N ASN A 92 6.53 8.66 9.21
CA ASN A 92 5.89 7.44 8.76
C ASN A 92 6.15 6.28 9.72
N THR A 93 5.12 5.49 10.01
CA THR A 93 5.23 4.26 10.81
C THR A 93 4.77 3.08 9.97
N GLY A 94 5.66 2.17 9.62
CA GLY A 94 5.38 0.91 8.95
C GLY A 94 5.70 -0.27 9.87
N CYS A 95 4.74 -1.19 10.05
CA CYS A 95 4.91 -2.42 10.81
C CYS A 95 4.28 -3.61 10.05
N GLY A 96 5.11 -4.40 9.38
CA GLY A 96 4.69 -5.52 8.54
C GLY A 96 5.64 -5.73 7.36
N GLY A 97 5.47 -6.83 6.65
CA GLY A 97 6.21 -7.07 5.41
C GLY A 97 5.70 -6.15 4.29
N GLY A 98 6.59 -5.36 3.70
CA GLY A 98 6.28 -4.48 2.58
C GLY A 98 5.42 -3.25 2.91
N THR A 99 5.25 -2.89 4.19
CA THR A 99 4.50 -1.68 4.54
C THR A 99 5.19 -0.43 4.01
N LEU A 100 4.45 0.46 3.32
CA LEU A 100 4.98 1.73 2.82
C LEU A 100 6.25 1.58 1.93
N ALA A 101 6.43 0.43 1.26
CA ALA A 101 7.69 0.15 0.56
C ALA A 101 7.98 1.16 -0.57
N LEU A 102 6.93 1.67 -1.22
CA LEU A 102 6.97 2.68 -2.28
C LEU A 102 6.21 3.93 -1.84
N ASN A 103 6.61 4.49 -0.69
CA ASN A 103 6.04 5.69 -0.11
C ASN A 103 6.95 6.91 -0.27
N ASN A 104 6.39 8.03 -0.72
CA ASN A 104 7.05 9.34 -0.67
C ASN A 104 6.15 10.43 -0.03
N GLY A 105 4.98 10.02 0.51
CA GLY A 105 4.12 10.85 1.34
C GLY A 105 4.51 10.83 2.82
N GLU A 106 4.00 11.79 3.58
CA GLU A 106 4.39 12.04 4.97
C GLU A 106 3.26 11.75 5.97
N SER A 107 3.62 11.50 7.23
CA SER A 107 2.69 11.29 8.35
C SER A 107 1.74 10.10 8.18
N ASN A 108 2.20 9.01 7.56
CA ASN A 108 1.39 7.83 7.31
C ASN A 108 1.65 6.72 8.35
N THR A 109 0.61 5.99 8.75
CA THR A 109 0.72 4.80 9.60
C THR A 109 0.22 3.59 8.83
N ALA A 110 1.03 2.54 8.73
CA ALA A 110 0.71 1.29 8.04
C ALA A 110 1.09 0.08 8.92
N VAL A 111 0.12 -0.79 9.20
CA VAL A 111 0.31 -1.98 10.03
C VAL A 111 -0.37 -3.19 9.37
N GLY A 112 0.41 -4.22 9.03
CA GLY A 112 -0.06 -5.40 8.30
C GLY A 112 0.79 -5.70 7.07
N ALA A 113 0.77 -6.94 6.58
CA ALA A 113 1.50 -7.28 5.36
C ALA A 113 0.91 -6.52 4.16
N GLY A 114 1.76 -5.83 3.39
CA GLY A 114 1.35 -5.05 2.23
C GLY A 114 0.55 -3.78 2.52
N ALA A 115 0.30 -3.43 3.79
CA ALA A 115 -0.47 -2.22 4.11
C ALA A 115 0.22 -0.98 3.54
N MET A 116 -0.53 -0.19 2.76
CA MET A 116 -0.06 1.03 2.10
C MET A 116 1.23 0.83 1.27
N LEU A 117 1.37 -0.30 0.58
CA LEU A 117 2.56 -0.65 -0.21
C LEU A 117 2.98 0.46 -1.19
N VAL A 118 2.01 1.04 -1.90
CA VAL A 118 2.22 2.11 -2.87
C VAL A 118 1.50 3.36 -2.40
N ASN A 119 2.28 4.40 -2.06
CA ASN A 119 1.78 5.71 -1.66
C ASN A 119 2.69 6.85 -2.12
N ILE A 120 2.53 7.27 -3.37
CA ILE A 120 3.50 8.17 -4.02
C ILE A 120 3.50 9.57 -3.39
N SER A 121 2.35 10.13 -3.03
CA SER A 121 2.30 11.47 -2.41
C SER A 121 1.28 11.64 -1.28
N GLY A 122 0.38 10.66 -1.06
CA GLY A 122 -0.65 10.77 -0.03
C GLY A 122 -0.09 10.97 1.38
N MET A 123 -0.69 11.87 2.14
CA MET A 123 -0.29 12.24 3.49
C MET A 123 -1.39 11.93 4.51
N ARG A 124 -0.97 11.69 5.76
CA ARG A 124 -1.88 11.53 6.91
C ARG A 124 -2.88 10.38 6.74
N ASN A 125 -2.43 9.28 6.15
CA ASN A 125 -3.22 8.07 6.00
C ASN A 125 -2.94 7.09 7.13
N THR A 126 -3.94 6.30 7.50
CA THR A 126 -3.81 5.19 8.45
C THR A 126 -4.32 3.91 7.80
N ALA A 127 -3.49 2.89 7.69
CA ALA A 127 -3.82 1.58 7.15
C ALA A 127 -3.50 0.50 8.19
N VAL A 128 -4.50 -0.28 8.60
CA VAL A 128 -4.35 -1.35 9.59
C VAL A 128 -5.08 -2.58 9.07
N GLY A 129 -4.32 -3.57 8.60
CA GLY A 129 -4.83 -4.79 7.99
C GLY A 129 -3.93 -5.28 6.86
N GLN A 130 -4.10 -6.53 6.43
CA GLN A 130 -3.42 -7.02 5.24
C GLN A 130 -3.91 -6.24 4.02
N ASP A 131 -2.97 -5.70 3.22
CA ASP A 131 -3.25 -4.98 1.97
C ASP A 131 -4.27 -3.81 2.13
N ALA A 132 -4.42 -3.28 3.34
CA ALA A 132 -5.21 -2.07 3.59
C ALA A 132 -4.54 -0.88 2.89
N LEU A 133 -5.31 -0.07 2.13
CA LEU A 133 -4.78 1.03 1.32
C LEU A 133 -3.62 0.63 0.39
N LEU A 134 -3.59 -0.62 -0.11
CA LEU A 134 -2.45 -1.17 -0.88
C LEU A 134 -2.01 -0.23 -2.01
N PHE A 135 -2.98 0.32 -2.74
CA PHE A 135 -2.76 1.32 -3.78
C PHE A 135 -3.45 2.63 -3.42
N ASN A 136 -2.76 3.46 -2.62
CA ASN A 136 -3.20 4.80 -2.28
C ASN A 136 -2.38 5.83 -3.07
N THR A 137 -2.91 6.49 -4.11
CA THR A 137 -2.15 7.38 -5.02
C THR A 137 -1.05 6.78 -5.86
N PHE A 138 -1.41 6.50 -7.12
CA PHE A 138 -0.44 6.35 -8.20
C PHE A 138 -0.16 7.67 -8.94
N THR A 139 -0.99 8.69 -8.74
CA THR A 139 -0.74 10.03 -9.28
C THR A 139 0.09 10.87 -8.29
N LEU A 140 0.69 11.97 -8.76
CA LEU A 140 1.49 12.87 -7.92
C LEU A 140 0.64 13.72 -6.96
N THR A 141 -0.69 13.63 -6.98
CA THR A 141 -1.60 14.49 -6.20
C THR A 141 -2.83 13.72 -5.72
N GLY A 142 -3.17 13.83 -4.44
CA GLY A 142 -4.40 13.26 -3.87
C GLY A 142 -4.12 12.26 -2.74
N GLY A 143 -5.10 11.42 -2.41
CA GLY A 143 -4.89 10.29 -1.48
C GLY A 143 -4.64 10.65 -0.03
N ASP A 144 -5.00 11.86 0.39
CA ASP A 144 -4.75 12.32 1.75
C ASP A 144 -5.90 11.97 2.70
N PHE A 145 -5.57 11.84 3.99
CA PHE A 145 -6.56 11.73 5.09
C PHE A 145 -7.46 10.50 5.04
N ASN A 146 -6.99 9.37 4.52
CA ASN A 146 -7.74 8.13 4.47
C ASN A 146 -7.44 7.24 5.68
N GLY A 147 -8.48 6.67 6.30
CA GLY A 147 -8.38 5.67 7.36
C GLY A 147 -8.94 4.33 6.88
N ALA A 148 -8.13 3.27 6.90
CA ALA A 148 -8.51 1.92 6.51
C ALA A 148 -8.18 0.93 7.62
N TYR A 149 -9.20 0.26 8.16
CA TYR A 149 -9.09 -0.66 9.28
C TYR A 149 -9.79 -1.98 8.94
N GLY A 150 -9.04 -2.97 8.50
CA GLY A 150 -9.54 -4.25 8.00
C GLY A 150 -8.65 -4.77 6.86
N ALA A 151 -8.71 -6.07 6.58
CA ALA A 151 -8.02 -6.60 5.41
C ALA A 151 -8.69 -6.05 4.14
N PHE A 152 -7.88 -5.65 3.16
CA PHE A 152 -8.33 -5.09 1.89
C PHE A 152 -9.22 -3.83 1.98
N ALA A 153 -9.30 -3.19 3.15
CA ALA A 153 -10.01 -1.93 3.31
C ALA A 153 -9.34 -0.84 2.45
N LEU A 154 -10.11 -0.11 1.64
CA LEU A 154 -9.61 0.88 0.68
C LEU A 154 -8.49 0.33 -0.24
N PHE A 155 -8.59 -0.93 -0.67
CA PHE A 155 -7.55 -1.60 -1.46
C PHE A 155 -7.06 -0.79 -2.67
N THR A 156 -7.99 -0.18 -3.43
CA THR A 156 -7.67 0.76 -4.51
C THR A 156 -8.28 2.14 -4.24
N ASN A 157 -7.41 3.12 -3.97
CA ASN A 157 -7.76 4.53 -3.78
C ASN A 157 -6.75 5.45 -4.49
N ASN A 158 -6.98 5.74 -5.77
CA ASN A 158 -6.01 6.47 -6.58
C ASN A 158 -5.97 7.97 -6.24
N ASN A 159 -7.10 8.66 -6.18
CA ASN A 159 -7.13 10.10 -5.88
C ASN A 159 -8.09 10.46 -4.74
N GLY A 160 -8.86 9.49 -4.24
CA GLY A 160 -9.83 9.71 -3.18
C GLY A 160 -9.19 10.19 -1.88
N PHE A 161 -9.87 11.08 -1.16
CA PHE A 161 -9.37 11.68 0.07
C PHE A 161 -10.45 11.71 1.14
N SER A 162 -10.02 11.76 2.40
CA SER A 162 -10.92 11.84 3.56
C SER A 162 -11.93 10.68 3.66
N ASN A 163 -11.53 9.47 3.26
CA ASN A 163 -12.37 8.28 3.37
C ASN A 163 -12.07 7.49 4.66
N ASN A 164 -13.10 6.98 5.32
CA ASN A 164 -12.98 6.13 6.50
C ASN A 164 -13.58 4.75 6.19
N ALA A 165 -12.77 3.71 6.15
CA ALA A 165 -13.16 2.32 5.92
C ALA A 165 -12.83 1.45 7.13
N VAL A 166 -13.84 0.78 7.69
CA VAL A 166 -13.69 -0.12 8.84
C VAL A 166 -14.44 -1.42 8.55
N GLY A 167 -13.73 -2.51 8.31
CA GLY A 167 -14.28 -3.79 7.89
C GLY A 167 -13.40 -4.47 6.86
N ASP A 168 -13.57 -5.78 6.68
CA ASP A 168 -12.95 -6.46 5.54
C ASP A 168 -13.55 -5.94 4.24
N SER A 169 -12.68 -5.59 3.29
CA SER A 169 -13.08 -5.10 1.96
C SER A 169 -14.02 -3.87 1.97
N ALA A 170 -14.07 -3.11 3.07
CA ALA A 170 -14.80 -1.86 3.13
C ALA A 170 -14.15 -0.83 2.19
N LEU A 171 -14.95 -0.16 1.34
CA LEU A 171 -14.44 0.73 0.28
C LEU A 171 -13.37 0.08 -0.61
N PHE A 172 -13.42 -1.24 -0.83
CA PHE A 172 -12.39 -2.01 -1.56
C PHE A 172 -11.96 -1.34 -2.87
N ALA A 173 -12.91 -0.99 -3.72
CA ALA A 173 -12.72 -0.14 -4.88
C ALA A 173 -13.30 1.24 -4.57
N ASN A 174 -12.44 2.26 -4.52
CA ASN A 174 -12.80 3.67 -4.37
C ASN A 174 -11.79 4.53 -5.13
N VAL A 175 -11.85 4.53 -6.46
CA VAL A 175 -10.73 5.03 -7.29
C VAL A 175 -10.45 6.52 -7.05
N SER A 176 -11.46 7.39 -7.11
CA SER A 176 -11.34 8.83 -6.89
C SER A 176 -12.37 9.40 -5.90
N GLY A 177 -13.28 8.58 -5.37
CA GLY A 177 -14.32 9.00 -4.43
C GLY A 177 -13.76 9.56 -3.12
N ALA A 178 -14.42 10.57 -2.56
CA ALA A 178 -13.97 11.32 -1.42
C ALA A 178 -15.05 11.48 -0.34
N GLN A 179 -14.59 11.64 0.90
CA GLN A 179 -15.45 11.95 2.04
C GLN A 179 -16.50 10.87 2.34
N ASN A 180 -16.16 9.61 2.06
CA ASN A 180 -17.03 8.46 2.33
C ASN A 180 -16.72 7.83 3.70
N THR A 181 -17.74 7.30 4.35
CA THR A 181 -17.61 6.52 5.60
C THR A 181 -18.24 5.15 5.40
N ALA A 182 -17.45 4.10 5.48
CA ALA A 182 -17.86 2.70 5.36
C ALA A 182 -17.49 1.93 6.63
N VAL A 183 -18.47 1.39 7.32
CA VAL A 183 -18.29 0.60 8.55
C VAL A 183 -19.10 -0.67 8.44
N GLY A 184 -18.43 -1.79 8.20
CA GLY A 184 -19.04 -3.08 7.94
C GLY A 184 -18.25 -3.88 6.91
N ASP A 185 -18.42 -5.20 6.94
CA ASP A 185 -17.89 -6.10 5.92
C ASP A 185 -18.48 -5.72 4.55
N GLU A 186 -17.62 -5.48 3.56
CA GLU A 186 -18.00 -5.08 2.19
C GLU A 186 -18.88 -3.81 2.10
N ALA A 187 -18.89 -2.96 3.12
CA ALA A 187 -19.61 -1.68 3.07
C ALA A 187 -18.97 -0.77 2.01
N LEU A 188 -19.77 -0.19 1.10
CA LEU A 188 -19.29 0.61 -0.04
C LEU A 188 -18.23 -0.10 -0.90
N GLN A 189 -18.27 -1.44 -1.01
CA GLN A 189 -17.20 -2.22 -1.65
C GLN A 189 -16.84 -1.70 -3.06
N ASN A 190 -17.84 -1.36 -3.88
CA ASN A 190 -17.63 -0.91 -5.26
C ASN A 190 -17.97 0.57 -5.45
N ASN A 191 -17.36 1.46 -4.67
CA ASN A 191 -17.57 2.91 -4.78
C ASN A 191 -16.71 3.51 -5.91
N ASP A 192 -17.24 4.33 -6.79
CA ASP A 192 -16.50 5.04 -7.83
C ASP A 192 -15.56 4.14 -8.69
N LEU A 193 -16.08 3.01 -9.20
CA LEU A 193 -15.29 2.09 -10.04
C LEU A 193 -14.79 2.76 -11.33
N SER A 194 -15.57 3.71 -11.86
CA SER A 194 -15.21 4.50 -13.05
C SER A 194 -14.04 5.46 -12.79
N GLY A 195 -13.81 5.87 -11.53
CA GLY A 195 -12.74 6.80 -11.16
C GLY A 195 -13.00 8.25 -11.54
N GLU A 196 -14.24 8.57 -11.92
CA GLU A 196 -14.68 9.93 -12.24
C GLU A 196 -14.84 10.80 -10.98
N GLY A 197 -14.80 10.19 -9.78
CA GLY A 197 -14.91 10.90 -8.52
C GLY A 197 -16.34 11.38 -8.25
N ALA A 198 -17.35 10.66 -8.75
CA ALA A 198 -18.75 11.01 -8.55
C ALA A 198 -19.30 10.51 -7.20
N ALA A 199 -18.82 9.36 -6.72
CA ALA A 199 -19.35 8.70 -5.53
C ALA A 199 -18.77 9.27 -4.23
N ASN A 200 -19.21 10.47 -3.87
CA ASN A 200 -18.75 11.21 -2.69
C ASN A 200 -19.82 11.28 -1.59
N PHE A 201 -19.40 11.61 -0.38
CA PHE A 201 -20.28 11.91 0.75
C PHE A 201 -21.24 10.77 1.14
N ASN A 202 -20.89 9.53 0.83
CA ASN A 202 -21.69 8.36 1.18
C ASN A 202 -21.35 7.87 2.60
N THR A 203 -22.37 7.50 3.36
CA THR A 203 -22.25 6.86 4.68
C THR A 203 -22.89 5.48 4.62
N ALA A 204 -22.12 4.43 4.87
CA ALA A 204 -22.56 3.06 4.94
C ALA A 204 -22.18 2.45 6.29
N LEU A 205 -23.17 2.05 7.07
CA LEU A 205 -23.02 1.42 8.38
C LEU A 205 -23.80 0.10 8.39
N GLY A 206 -23.10 -1.02 8.26
CA GLY A 206 -23.67 -2.35 8.16
C GLY A 206 -22.95 -3.18 7.11
N ALA A 207 -22.97 -4.51 7.26
CA ALA A 207 -22.42 -5.40 6.25
C ALA A 207 -23.17 -5.19 4.91
N GLN A 208 -22.41 -5.04 3.83
CA GLN A 208 -22.92 -4.83 2.46
C GLN A 208 -23.86 -3.62 2.28
N ALA A 209 -23.83 -2.65 3.21
CA ALA A 209 -24.52 -1.38 3.02
C ALA A 209 -23.87 -0.62 1.85
N LEU A 210 -24.70 -0.12 0.93
CA LEU A 210 -24.25 0.56 -0.30
C LEU A 210 -23.19 -0.24 -1.08
N PHE A 211 -23.35 -1.55 -1.18
CA PHE A 211 -22.40 -2.44 -1.86
C PHE A 211 -22.04 -2.01 -3.30
N GLY A 212 -22.97 -1.34 -4.00
CA GLY A 212 -22.80 -0.91 -5.38
C GLY A 212 -23.06 -2.05 -6.36
N ALA A 213 -24.30 -2.57 -6.38
CA ALA A 213 -24.71 -3.51 -7.41
C ALA A 213 -24.68 -2.85 -8.81
N ASP A 214 -24.62 -3.68 -9.86
CA ASP A 214 -24.70 -3.26 -11.28
C ASP A 214 -23.56 -2.38 -11.82
N GLY A 215 -22.31 -2.67 -11.43
CA GLY A 215 -21.13 -2.12 -12.12
C GLY A 215 -20.46 -0.94 -11.41
N GLY A 216 -20.88 -0.63 -10.19
CA GLY A 216 -20.25 0.35 -9.31
C GLY A 216 -21.23 1.41 -8.83
N MET A 217 -21.04 1.86 -7.59
CA MET A 217 -21.77 2.97 -7.03
C MET A 217 -21.13 4.29 -7.49
N GLU A 218 -21.92 5.12 -8.15
CA GLU A 218 -21.52 6.45 -8.66
C GLU A 218 -22.40 7.57 -8.08
N GLY A 219 -23.41 7.19 -7.29
CA GLY A 219 -24.26 8.11 -6.55
C GLY A 219 -23.55 8.77 -5.37
N ASP A 220 -23.95 9.99 -5.08
CA ASP A 220 -23.40 10.81 -4.00
C ASP A 220 -24.42 11.03 -2.88
N SER A 221 -23.90 11.39 -1.70
CA SER A 221 -24.71 11.86 -0.57
C SER A 221 -25.76 10.85 -0.07
N ASN A 222 -25.49 9.55 -0.16
CA ASN A 222 -26.38 8.50 0.35
C ASN A 222 -26.01 8.11 1.79
N ASN A 223 -27.01 7.88 2.65
CA ASN A 223 -26.82 7.34 3.99
C ASN A 223 -27.56 6.00 4.12
N ALA A 224 -26.82 4.93 4.36
CA ALA A 224 -27.32 3.58 4.55
C ALA A 224 -26.88 3.05 5.91
N VAL A 225 -27.83 2.81 6.79
CA VAL A 225 -27.60 2.24 8.12
C VAL A 225 -28.43 0.98 8.27
N GLY A 226 -27.78 -0.18 8.25
CA GLY A 226 -28.39 -1.50 8.29
C GLY A 226 -27.69 -2.46 7.34
N VAL A 227 -27.80 -3.76 7.61
CA VAL A 227 -27.27 -4.79 6.71
C VAL A 227 -27.97 -4.69 5.37
N SER A 228 -27.19 -4.64 4.29
CA SER A 228 -27.67 -4.56 2.91
C SER A 228 -28.62 -3.39 2.62
N ALA A 229 -28.59 -2.32 3.44
CA ALA A 229 -29.32 -1.09 3.16
C ALA A 229 -28.75 -0.44 1.89
N LEU A 230 -29.62 -0.02 0.96
CA LEU A 230 -29.24 0.50 -0.37
C LEU A 230 -28.24 -0.39 -1.14
N GLN A 231 -28.23 -1.71 -0.91
CA GLN A 231 -27.26 -2.60 -1.56
C GLN A 231 -27.29 -2.52 -3.10
N GLY A 232 -28.48 -2.36 -3.67
CA GLY A 232 -28.70 -2.24 -5.12
C GLY A 232 -28.32 -0.89 -5.73
N ASN A 233 -27.99 0.12 -4.92
CA ASN A 233 -27.86 1.50 -5.40
C ASN A 233 -26.60 1.69 -6.25
N GLY A 234 -26.79 1.85 -7.56
CA GLY A 234 -25.72 2.17 -8.51
C GLY A 234 -25.51 3.68 -8.60
N VAL A 235 -26.43 4.40 -9.23
CA VAL A 235 -26.27 5.83 -9.55
C VAL A 235 -27.18 6.76 -8.74
N GLY A 236 -28.04 6.20 -7.88
CA GLY A 236 -28.96 6.98 -7.05
C GLY A 236 -28.23 7.85 -6.03
N SER A 237 -28.69 9.09 -5.85
CA SER A 237 -28.11 10.07 -4.93
C SER A 237 -29.10 10.55 -3.88
N PHE A 238 -28.59 11.06 -2.76
CA PHE A 238 -29.38 11.67 -1.68
C PHE A 238 -30.36 10.72 -0.98
N ASN A 239 -30.14 9.40 -1.05
CA ASN A 239 -31.03 8.42 -0.42
C ASN A 239 -30.66 8.16 1.04
N GLN A 240 -31.67 8.10 1.90
CA GLN A 240 -31.55 7.87 3.34
C GLN A 240 -32.26 6.57 3.70
N ALA A 241 -31.50 5.50 3.95
CA ALA A 241 -32.00 4.18 4.31
C ALA A 241 -31.57 3.80 5.73
N PHE A 242 -32.53 3.54 6.61
CA PHE A 242 -32.31 3.16 8.00
C PHE A 242 -33.09 1.89 8.33
N GLY A 243 -32.42 0.76 8.41
CA GLY A 243 -33.00 -0.57 8.61
C GLY A 243 -32.32 -1.60 7.71
N ALA A 244 -32.37 -2.88 8.11
CA ALA A 244 -31.84 -3.93 7.24
C ALA A 244 -32.67 -4.00 5.96
N PHE A 245 -32.01 -4.14 4.81
CA PHE A 245 -32.64 -4.18 3.47
C PHE A 245 -33.50 -2.95 3.11
N ALA A 246 -33.43 -1.85 3.88
CA ALA A 246 -34.11 -0.60 3.52
C ALA A 246 -33.59 -0.09 2.16
N LEU A 247 -34.49 0.23 1.23
CA LEU A 247 -34.17 0.65 -0.14
C LEU A 247 -33.24 -0.32 -0.90
N SER A 248 -33.20 -1.61 -0.55
CA SER A 248 -32.25 -2.56 -1.15
C SER A 248 -32.37 -2.69 -2.67
N GLY A 249 -33.58 -2.49 -3.21
CA GLY A 249 -33.85 -2.50 -4.65
C GLY A 249 -33.82 -1.14 -5.33
N ASN A 250 -33.33 -0.07 -4.69
CA ASN A 250 -33.10 1.19 -5.38
C ASN A 250 -31.82 1.07 -6.23
N VAL A 251 -31.87 1.43 -7.51
CA VAL A 251 -30.69 1.42 -8.40
C VAL A 251 -30.28 2.84 -8.80
N ASP A 252 -31.25 3.68 -9.14
CA ASP A 252 -31.07 5.00 -9.75
C ASP A 252 -31.94 6.10 -9.13
N GLY A 253 -32.88 5.72 -8.25
CA GLY A 253 -33.77 6.63 -7.56
C GLY A 253 -33.02 7.59 -6.65
N GLN A 254 -33.57 8.79 -6.50
CA GLN A 254 -32.94 9.90 -5.80
C GLN A 254 -33.82 10.46 -4.68
N ALA A 255 -33.18 10.99 -3.65
CA ALA A 255 -33.84 11.70 -2.55
C ALA A 255 -34.95 10.90 -1.86
N ASN A 256 -34.78 9.57 -1.74
CA ASN A 256 -35.70 8.71 -1.01
C ASN A 256 -35.33 8.60 0.47
N ILE A 257 -36.33 8.49 1.33
CA ILE A 257 -36.17 8.22 2.76
C ILE A 257 -36.93 6.93 3.08
N ALA A 258 -36.23 5.91 3.58
CA ALA A 258 -36.83 4.67 4.06
C ALA A 258 -36.30 4.34 5.46
N ILE A 259 -37.22 4.20 6.42
CA ILE A 259 -36.90 3.89 7.81
C ILE A 259 -37.72 2.68 8.24
N GLY A 260 -37.08 1.54 8.47
CA GLY A 260 -37.73 0.26 8.81
C GLY A 260 -37.00 -0.91 8.16
N ASP A 261 -37.21 -2.12 8.69
CA ASP A 261 -36.71 -3.33 8.04
C ASP A 261 -37.42 -3.51 6.70
N SER A 262 -36.64 -3.75 5.64
CA SER A 262 -37.15 -3.99 4.28
C SER A 262 -38.00 -2.85 3.70
N ALA A 263 -37.98 -1.67 4.32
CA ALA A 263 -38.73 -0.49 3.90
C ALA A 263 -38.36 -0.12 2.45
N LEU A 264 -39.35 -0.11 1.56
CA LEU A 264 -39.17 0.17 0.13
C LEU A 264 -38.19 -0.80 -0.60
N SER A 265 -37.98 -2.01 -0.07
CA SER A 265 -37.03 -3.00 -0.64
C SER A 265 -37.42 -3.54 -2.03
N ASN A 266 -38.72 -3.66 -2.33
CA ASN A 266 -39.27 -4.28 -3.55
C ASN A 266 -40.42 -3.48 -4.19
N GLY A 267 -40.58 -2.21 -3.81
CA GLY A 267 -41.66 -1.38 -4.37
C GLY A 267 -41.31 -0.92 -5.79
N SER A 268 -42.29 -0.83 -6.68
CA SER A 268 -42.16 -0.07 -7.94
C SER A 268 -41.79 1.41 -7.74
N GLY A 269 -41.72 1.87 -6.48
CA GLY A 269 -41.23 3.17 -6.04
C GLY A 269 -39.77 3.21 -5.55
N SER A 270 -39.06 2.09 -5.42
CA SER A 270 -37.66 2.10 -4.95
C SER A 270 -36.75 2.90 -5.87
N HIS A 271 -36.99 2.81 -7.18
CA HIS A 271 -36.33 3.57 -8.24
C HIS A 271 -36.90 4.96 -8.50
N LEU A 272 -38.04 5.29 -7.88
CA LEU A 272 -38.66 6.60 -8.05
C LEU A 272 -37.97 7.61 -7.14
N ASN A 273 -38.22 8.90 -7.38
CA ASN A 273 -37.60 9.97 -6.61
C ASN A 273 -38.57 10.51 -5.55
N PHE A 274 -38.01 11.06 -4.46
CA PHE A 274 -38.74 11.83 -3.45
C PHE A 274 -39.79 11.02 -2.65
N ASN A 275 -39.55 9.73 -2.42
CA ASN A 275 -40.41 8.92 -1.57
C ASN A 275 -39.99 8.99 -0.11
N THR A 276 -40.96 8.96 0.80
CA THR A 276 -40.71 8.84 2.25
C THR A 276 -41.55 7.71 2.80
N VAL A 277 -40.91 6.69 3.38
CA VAL A 277 -41.55 5.57 4.07
C VAL A 277 -40.94 5.41 5.46
N VAL A 278 -41.82 5.22 6.45
CA VAL A 278 -41.45 4.93 7.84
C VAL A 278 -42.32 3.77 8.32
N GLY A 279 -41.68 2.68 8.73
CA GLY A 279 -42.31 1.40 9.06
C GLY A 279 -41.80 0.27 8.18
N ASP A 280 -42.26 -0.93 8.52
CA ASP A 280 -42.13 -2.20 7.81
C ASP A 280 -43.20 -2.40 6.72
#